data_AF-A0A3D1N1X5-F1
#
_entry.id   AF-A0A3D1N1X5-F1
#
_cell.length_a   1.000
_cell.length_b   1.000
_cell.length_c   1.000
_cell.angle_alpha   90.00
_cell.angle_beta   90.00
_cell.angle_gamma   90.00
#
_symmetry.space_group_name_H-M   'P 1'
#
loop_
_entity.id
_entity.type
_entity.pdbx_description
1 polymer ?
#
loop_
_entity_poly.entity_id
_entity_poly.type
_entity_poly.pdbx_seq_one_letter_code
_entity_poly.pdbx_strand_id
1 'polypeptide(L)'
;MVIACAFAAGCTPVDTVPATFGGGELVEIKQGTTANLGLLRIGLVNTGKSDYTNDAGEKKHGLVAGLSLFISGKPPQEKRFDVYAGQTVRMGKYSVYAQEIRGGFKGSVKLRVNGADPAHNPL
;
A
#
# COMPACT_ATOMS: atom_id res chain seq x y z
N MET A 1 -17.38 39.04 25.37
CA MET A 1 -16.00 39.54 25.39
C MET A 1 -15.19 38.64 26.32
N VAL A 2 -13.89 38.45 26.03
CA VAL A 2 -12.91 37.57 26.73
C VAL A 2 -12.99 36.08 26.31
N ILE A 3 -11.94 35.33 26.00
CA ILE A 3 -10.59 35.46 25.38
C ILE A 3 -9.99 34.04 25.49
N ALA A 4 -9.13 33.66 24.52
CA ALA A 4 -8.11 32.59 24.58
C ALA A 4 -8.60 31.12 24.57
N CYS A 5 -7.85 30.13 24.04
CA CYS A 5 -6.40 30.03 23.84
C CYS A 5 -6.03 29.04 22.71
N ALA A 6 -4.73 29.05 22.37
CA ALA A 6 -4.04 28.43 21.24
C ALA A 6 -3.76 26.90 21.34
N PHE A 7 -2.95 26.41 20.39
CA PHE A 7 -2.34 25.07 20.18
C PHE A 7 -3.18 24.11 19.31
N ALA A 8 -2.66 23.37 18.32
CA ALA A 8 -1.29 23.00 17.96
C ALA A 8 -1.24 22.62 16.46
N ALA A 9 -0.03 22.51 15.92
CA ALA A 9 0.28 21.88 14.64
C ALA A 9 -0.53 20.58 14.44
N GLY A 10 -1.49 20.61 13.52
CA GLY A 10 -2.29 19.46 13.19
C GLY A 10 -1.46 18.47 12.36
N CYS A 11 -0.79 17.54 13.03
CA CYS A 11 -0.43 16.25 12.44
C CYS A 11 -1.68 15.72 11.73
N THR A 12 -1.64 15.61 10.40
CA THR A 12 -2.73 14.96 9.67
C THR A 12 -2.86 13.54 10.21
N PRO A 13 -4.02 13.13 10.72
CA PRO A 13 -4.19 11.76 11.17
C PRO A 13 -3.98 10.85 9.97
N VAL A 14 -2.97 9.99 10.05
CA VAL A 14 -2.94 8.77 9.23
C VAL A 14 -4.15 7.97 9.70
N ASP A 15 -5.16 7.86 8.84
CA ASP A 15 -6.35 7.05 9.05
C ASP A 15 -5.93 5.69 9.62
N THR A 16 -6.14 5.52 10.92
CA THR A 16 -5.88 4.27 11.61
C THR A 16 -7.17 3.49 11.48
N VAL A 17 -7.29 2.73 10.39
CA VAL A 17 -8.46 1.90 10.10
C VAL A 17 -8.49 0.72 11.09
N PRO A 18 -9.65 0.42 11.73
CA PRO A 18 -9.76 -0.66 12.70
C PRO A 18 -9.56 -2.04 12.05
N ALA A 19 -8.90 -2.93 12.80
CA ALA A 19 -8.47 -4.24 12.37
C ALA A 19 -9.64 -5.23 12.20
N THR A 20 -10.17 -5.32 10.98
CA THR A 20 -10.95 -6.48 10.53
C THR A 20 -10.28 -7.05 9.27
N PHE A 21 -9.10 -7.63 9.46
CA PHE A 21 -8.23 -8.16 8.41
C PHE A 21 -8.71 -9.54 7.90
N GLY A 22 -9.90 -9.59 7.30
CA GLY A 22 -10.49 -10.82 6.74
C GLY A 22 -11.20 -10.66 5.39
N GLY A 23 -11.58 -9.44 5.01
CA GLY A 23 -12.23 -9.14 3.74
C GLY A 23 -11.53 -7.97 3.05
N GLY A 24 -10.61 -8.27 2.12
CA GLY A 24 -9.69 -7.34 1.45
C GLY A 24 -9.90 -5.85 1.65
N GLU A 25 -9.00 -5.25 2.43
CA GLU A 25 -9.01 -3.82 2.73
C GLU A 25 -8.62 -3.01 1.50
N LEU A 26 -9.39 -1.97 1.20
CA LEU A 26 -9.09 -1.02 0.14
C LEU A 26 -8.33 0.16 0.73
N VAL A 27 -7.14 0.43 0.21
CA VAL A 27 -6.30 1.53 0.65
C VAL A 27 -5.81 2.33 -0.54
N GLU A 28 -5.89 3.66 -0.44
CA GLU A 28 -5.25 4.56 -1.40
C GLU A 28 -3.96 5.13 -0.80
N ILE A 29 -2.84 4.94 -1.48
CA ILE A 29 -1.53 5.42 -1.05
C ILE A 29 -1.07 6.50 -2.03
N LYS A 30 -0.69 7.66 -1.51
CA LYS A 30 -0.12 8.76 -2.31
C LYS A 30 1.39 8.62 -2.37
N GLN A 31 1.98 9.09 -3.45
CA GLN A 31 3.43 9.03 -3.64
C GLN A 31 4.15 9.75 -2.50
N GLY A 32 5.18 9.11 -1.94
CA GLY A 32 5.92 9.59 -0.77
C GLY A 32 5.22 9.33 0.58
N THR A 33 4.06 8.68 0.60
CA THR A 33 3.35 8.29 1.83
C THR A 33 3.33 6.78 2.01
N THR A 34 2.93 6.35 3.21
CA THR A 34 2.79 4.93 3.58
C THR A 34 1.44 4.65 4.22
N ALA A 35 0.90 3.46 3.98
CA ALA A 35 -0.19 2.88 4.75
C ALA A 35 0.34 1.79 5.69
N ASN A 36 -0.25 1.66 6.87
CA ASN A 36 0.06 0.60 7.84
C ASN A 36 -1.17 -0.27 8.06
N LEU A 37 -0.98 -1.57 8.00
CA LEU A 37 -2.00 -2.62 7.86
C LEU A 37 -1.60 -3.79 8.76
N GLY A 38 -1.89 -3.66 10.05
CA GLY A 38 -1.36 -4.57 11.08
C GLY A 38 0.18 -4.57 11.08
N LEU A 39 0.78 -5.72 10.76
CA LEU A 39 2.25 -5.86 10.66
C LEU A 39 2.81 -5.42 9.29
N LEU A 40 1.96 -5.22 8.29
CA LEU A 40 2.38 -4.80 6.95
C LEU A 40 2.39 -3.28 6.85
N ARG A 41 3.48 -2.72 6.34
CA ARG A 41 3.57 -1.33 5.89
C ARG A 41 3.79 -1.33 4.38
N ILE A 42 3.04 -0.50 3.67
CA ILE A 42 3.14 -0.33 2.23
C ILE A 42 3.45 1.13 1.94
N GLY A 43 4.50 1.41 1.19
CA GLY A 43 4.85 2.75 0.70
C GLY A 43 4.76 2.84 -0.81
N LEU A 44 4.34 3.99 -1.32
CA LEU A 44 4.42 4.31 -2.75
C LEU A 44 5.66 5.18 -3.00
N VAL A 45 6.68 4.60 -3.63
CA VAL A 45 7.97 5.25 -3.91
C VAL A 45 7.83 6.22 -5.09
N ASN A 46 7.27 5.74 -6.19
CA ASN A 46 7.12 6.49 -7.43
C ASN A 46 5.97 5.94 -8.27
N THR A 47 5.47 6.77 -9.18
CA THR A 47 4.61 6.35 -10.29
C THR A 47 5.21 6.88 -11.59
N GLY A 48 5.14 6.09 -12.65
CA GLY A 48 5.72 6.49 -13.94
C GLY A 48 5.27 5.59 -15.07
N LYS A 49 5.47 6.03 -16.32
CA LYS A 49 5.31 5.14 -17.47
C LYS A 49 6.56 4.29 -17.62
N SER A 50 6.39 2.99 -17.81
CA SER A 50 7.48 2.05 -18.05
C SER A 50 6.98 0.92 -18.94
N ASP A 51 7.92 0.24 -19.60
CA ASP A 51 7.67 -1.06 -20.18
C ASP A 51 7.56 -2.11 -19.07
N TYR A 52 6.63 -3.05 -19.23
CA TYR A 52 6.45 -4.20 -18.35
C TYR A 52 5.93 -5.40 -19.12
N THR A 53 6.17 -6.60 -18.59
CA THR A 53 5.57 -7.84 -19.09
C THR A 53 4.39 -8.18 -18.21
N ASN A 54 3.20 -8.35 -18.79
CA ASN A 54 2.02 -8.75 -18.04
C ASN A 54 2.00 -10.25 -17.72
N ASP A 55 0.99 -10.71 -16.98
CA ASP A 55 0.87 -12.12 -16.56
C ASP A 55 0.68 -13.09 -17.76
N ALA A 56 0.25 -12.60 -18.93
CA ALA A 56 0.17 -13.37 -20.17
C ALA A 56 1.51 -13.44 -20.93
N GLY A 57 2.58 -12.84 -20.40
CA GLY A 57 3.89 -12.79 -21.06
C GLY A 57 3.99 -11.72 -22.15
N GLU A 58 2.99 -10.87 -22.31
CA GLU A 58 2.98 -9.81 -23.32
C GLU A 58 3.74 -8.58 -22.82
N LYS A 59 4.60 -8.03 -23.67
CA LYS A 59 5.22 -6.72 -23.43
C LYS A 59 4.16 -5.62 -23.62
N LYS A 60 4.03 -4.76 -22.62
CA LYS A 60 3.15 -3.60 -22.61
C LYS A 60 3.96 -2.36 -22.20
N HIS A 61 3.44 -1.19 -22.58
CA HIS A 61 3.94 0.09 -22.13
C HIS A 61 2.81 0.81 -21.40
N GLY A 62 3.01 1.21 -20.14
CA GLY A 62 1.94 1.80 -19.34
C GLY A 62 2.37 2.29 -17.97
N LEU A 63 1.40 2.70 -17.16
CA LEU A 63 1.66 3.17 -15.80
C LEU A 63 2.06 2.02 -14.87
N VAL A 64 3.16 2.25 -14.15
CA VAL A 64 3.73 1.37 -13.15
C VAL A 64 3.91 2.16 -11.85
N ALA A 65 3.69 1.49 -10.73
CA ALA A 65 3.89 2.02 -9.38
C ALA A 65 4.99 1.23 -8.67
N GLY A 66 6.01 1.91 -8.16
CA GLY A 66 7.02 1.30 -7.31
C GLY A 66 6.52 1.24 -5.86
N LEU A 67 6.23 0.06 -5.36
CA LEU A 67 5.79 -0.19 -3.99
C LEU A 67 6.95 -0.70 -3.13
N SER A 68 7.09 -0.19 -1.91
CA SER A 68 7.93 -0.80 -0.87
C SER A 68 7.03 -1.47 0.16
N LEU A 69 7.15 -2.79 0.29
CA LEU A 69 6.42 -3.56 1.29
C LEU A 69 7.37 -3.95 2.41
N PHE A 70 6.96 -3.69 3.64
CA PHE A 70 7.70 -4.02 4.85
C PHE A 70 6.79 -4.81 5.80
N ILE A 71 7.21 -6.00 6.22
CA ILE A 71 6.52 -6.82 7.21
C ILE A 71 7.33 -6.79 8.51
N SER A 72 6.72 -6.26 9.56
CA SER A 72 7.27 -6.26 10.91
C SER A 72 7.30 -7.69 11.47
N GLY A 73 8.39 -8.08 12.12
CA GLY A 73 8.56 -9.44 12.65
C GLY A 73 9.99 -9.69 13.13
N LYS A 74 10.29 -10.95 13.44
CA LYS A 74 11.65 -11.43 13.78
C LYS A 74 11.97 -12.67 12.92
N PRO A 75 12.73 -12.53 11.82
CA PRO A 75 13.28 -11.29 11.26
C PRO A 75 12.23 -10.45 10.51
N PRO A 76 12.41 -9.12 10.43
CA PRO A 76 11.60 -8.28 9.55
C PRO A 76 11.92 -8.58 8.08
N GLN A 77 10.95 -8.32 7.19
CA GLN A 77 11.12 -8.50 5.75
C GLN A 77 10.81 -7.21 5.02
N GLU A 78 11.62 -6.84 4.04
CA GLU A 78 11.36 -5.71 3.14
C GLU A 78 11.57 -6.14 1.69
N LYS A 79 10.66 -5.73 0.80
CA LYS A 79 10.82 -5.95 -0.64
C LYS A 79 10.17 -4.84 -1.44
N ARG A 80 10.83 -4.45 -2.53
CA ARG A 80 10.29 -3.53 -3.53
C ARG A 80 9.67 -4.30 -4.68
N PHE A 81 8.55 -3.79 -5.18
CA PHE A 81 7.82 -4.33 -6.31
C PHE A 81 7.44 -3.19 -7.25
N ASP A 82 7.76 -3.34 -8.53
CA ASP A 82 7.18 -2.51 -9.57
C ASP A 82 5.91 -3.20 -10.05
N VAL A 83 4.77 -2.54 -9.86
CA VAL A 83 3.45 -3.12 -10.19
C VAL A 83 2.71 -2.34 -11.25
N TYR A 84 2.02 -3.05 -12.13
CA TYR A 84 1.03 -2.47 -13.05
C TYR A 84 -0.40 -2.69 -12.54
N ALA A 85 -1.35 -1.90 -13.04
CA ALA A 85 -2.75 -2.04 -12.68
C ALA A 85 -3.30 -3.41 -13.12
N GLY A 86 -3.97 -4.11 -12.19
CA GLY A 86 -4.42 -5.48 -12.36
C GLY A 86 -3.44 -6.53 -11.82
N GLN A 87 -2.22 -6.15 -11.44
CA GLN A 87 -1.24 -7.10 -10.89
C GLN A 87 -1.50 -7.40 -9.42
N THR A 88 -1.26 -8.65 -9.02
CA THR A 88 -1.19 -9.04 -7.61
C THR A 88 0.23 -9.44 -7.25
N VAL A 89 0.78 -8.84 -6.18
CA VAL A 89 2.05 -9.27 -5.58
C VAL A 89 1.80 -9.92 -4.22
N ARG A 90 2.65 -10.88 -3.86
CA ARG A 90 2.56 -11.61 -2.60
C ARG A 90 3.85 -11.45 -1.80
N MET A 91 3.72 -11.24 -0.50
CA MET A 91 4.83 -11.18 0.43
C MET A 91 4.41 -11.78 1.77
N GLY A 92 5.03 -12.90 2.14
CA GLY A 92 4.60 -13.71 3.28
C GLY A 92 3.12 -14.09 3.16
N LYS A 93 2.34 -13.72 4.18
CA LYS A 93 0.91 -14.00 4.28
C LYS A 93 0.00 -12.94 3.64
N TYR A 94 0.58 -11.92 3.01
CA TYR A 94 -0.16 -10.80 2.42
C TYR A 94 -0.22 -10.91 0.90
N SER A 95 -1.38 -10.58 0.35
CA SER A 95 -1.61 -10.40 -1.08
C SER A 95 -2.04 -8.97 -1.33
N VAL A 96 -1.30 -8.27 -2.20
CA VAL A 96 -1.55 -6.86 -2.53
C VAL A 96 -1.89 -6.78 -4.01
N TYR A 97 -3.14 -6.44 -4.31
CA TYR A 97 -3.64 -6.24 -5.66
C TYR A 97 -3.64 -4.75 -6.01
N ALA A 98 -2.96 -4.37 -7.09
CA ALA A 98 -2.94 -3.02 -7.60
C ALA A 98 -4.18 -2.75 -8.47
N GLN A 99 -5.19 -2.10 -7.91
CA GLN A 99 -6.46 -1.89 -8.59
C GLN A 99 -6.40 -0.75 -9.60
N GLU A 100 -5.81 0.39 -9.21
CA GLU A 100 -5.74 1.59 -10.03
C GLU A 100 -4.42 2.32 -9.73
N ILE A 101 -3.74 2.81 -10.76
CA ILE A 101 -2.54 3.66 -10.64
C ILE A 101 -2.84 4.98 -11.31
N ARG A 102 -2.67 6.07 -10.57
CA ARG A 102 -2.78 7.45 -11.06
C ARG A 102 -1.37 8.05 -11.10
N GLY A 103 -0.92 8.42 -12.30
CA GLY A 103 0.37 9.09 -12.47
C GLY A 103 0.31 10.59 -12.18
N GLY A 104 1.48 11.25 -12.30
CA GLY A 104 1.63 12.71 -12.14
C GLY A 104 2.51 13.10 -10.95
N PHE A 105 2.67 14.41 -10.72
CA PHE A 105 3.56 14.94 -9.66
C PHE A 105 3.18 14.48 -8.25
N LYS A 106 1.92 14.10 -8.03
CA LYS A 106 1.41 13.49 -6.80
C LYS A 106 0.61 12.24 -7.13
N GLY A 107 1.26 11.28 -7.79
CA GLY A 107 0.62 10.01 -8.14
C GLY A 107 0.04 9.30 -6.93
N SER A 108 -0.94 8.43 -7.17
CA SER A 108 -1.52 7.57 -6.15
C SER A 108 -1.77 6.17 -6.69
N VAL A 109 -1.89 5.21 -5.78
CA VAL A 109 -2.25 3.83 -6.09
C VAL A 109 -3.36 3.39 -5.17
N LYS A 110 -4.41 2.79 -5.74
CA LYS A 110 -5.44 2.08 -4.98
C LYS A 110 -5.09 0.61 -4.93
N LEU A 111 -4.98 0.08 -3.73
CA LEU A 111 -4.61 -1.29 -3.46
C LEU A 111 -5.76 -2.00 -2.76
N ARG A 112 -5.97 -3.26 -3.11
CA ARG A 112 -6.74 -4.19 -2.29
C ARG A 112 -5.78 -5.13 -1.60
N VAL A 113 -5.76 -5.08 -0.28
CA VAL A 113 -4.84 -5.86 0.55
C VAL A 113 -5.61 -6.94 1.28
N ASN A 114 -5.26 -8.19 1.00
CA ASN A 114 -5.73 -9.34 1.77
C ASN A 114 -4.59 -9.78 2.68
N GLY A 115 -4.81 -9.81 3.99
CA GLY A 115 -3.93 -10.49 4.93
C GLY A 115 -4.38 -11.92 5.17
N ALA A 116 -3.53 -12.73 5.80
CA ALA A 116 -4.02 -13.90 6.51
C ALA A 116 -4.87 -13.43 7.69
N ASP A 117 -6.09 -13.93 7.71
CA ASP A 117 -7.00 -13.91 8.84
C ASP A 117 -6.23 -14.14 10.16
N PRO A 118 -6.33 -13.25 11.16
CA PRO A 118 -5.76 -13.52 12.49
C PRO A 118 -6.32 -14.79 13.16
N ALA A 119 -7.40 -15.39 12.65
CA ALA A 119 -8.03 -16.58 13.21
C ALA A 119 -7.44 -17.93 12.75
N HIS A 120 -6.47 -17.99 11.84
CA HIS A 120 -5.83 -19.26 11.45
C HIS A 120 -4.31 -19.22 11.65
N ASN A 121 -3.93 -19.41 12.92
CA ASN A 121 -2.63 -19.93 13.32
C ASN A 121 -2.80 -21.42 13.63
N PRO A 122 -2.58 -22.37 12.70
CA PRO A 122 -2.31 -23.72 13.11
C PRO A 122 -0.95 -23.71 13.81
N LEU A 123 -0.99 -23.94 15.12
CA LEU A 123 0.17 -24.28 15.95
C LEU A 123 0.99 -25.41 15.31
#